data_AF-M0I687-F1
#
_entry.id   AF-M0I687-F1
#
_cell.length_a   1.000
_cell.length_b   1.000
_cell.length_c   1.000
_cell.angle_alpha   90.00
_cell.angle_beta   90.00
_cell.angle_gamma   90.00
#
_symmetry.space_group_name_H-M   'P 1'
#
loop_
_entity.id
_entity.type
_entity.pdbx_description
1 polymer ?
#
loop_
_entity_poly.entity_id
_entity_poly.type
_entity_poly.pdbx_seq_one_letter_code
_entity_poly.pdbx_strand_id
1 'polypeptide(L)' 'MYLSTAFPAVLVVAVPAALLFCVLVVFPVSVFVRRIRTSRRELEQRVDELEDEVARLETRLEDDRGD' A
#
# COMPACT_ATOMS: atom_id res chain seq x y z
N MET A 1 28.43 7.24 -40.67
CA MET A 1 28.17 8.17 -39.55
C MET A 1 26.65 8.36 -39.42
N TYR A 2 25.90 7.37 -38.94
CA TYR A 2 24.42 7.40 -38.84
C TYR A 2 23.88 7.28 -37.40
N LEU A 3 24.77 7.14 -36.41
CA LEU A 3 24.36 6.98 -35.01
C LEU A 3 24.03 8.31 -34.29
N SER A 4 24.35 9.47 -34.89
CA SER A 4 24.30 10.74 -34.15
C SER A 4 22.95 11.46 -34.16
N THR A 5 22.06 11.19 -35.11
CA THR A 5 20.77 11.90 -35.24
C THR A 5 19.57 11.14 -34.64
N ALA A 6 19.71 9.83 -34.41
CA ALA A 6 18.67 9.01 -33.79
C ALA A 6 18.55 9.25 -32.26
N PHE A 7 19.67 9.57 -31.60
CA PHE A 7 19.72 9.78 -30.16
C PHE A 7 18.81 10.93 -29.65
N PRO A 8 18.79 12.13 -30.26
CA PRO A 8 17.86 13.18 -29.85
C PRO A 8 16.40 12.85 -30.20
N ALA A 9 16.14 12.20 -31.34
CA ALA A 9 14.79 11.83 -31.73
C ALA A 9 14.15 10.79 -30.81
N VAL A 10 14.95 9.80 -30.35
CA VAL A 10 14.48 8.81 -29.38
C VAL A 10 14.19 9.46 -28.03
N LEU A 11 15.01 10.42 -27.57
CA LEU A 11 14.74 11.14 -26.32
C LEU A 11 13.45 11.97 -26.39
N VAL A 12 13.17 12.62 -27.54
CA VAL A 12 11.94 13.41 -27.74
C VAL A 12 10.68 12.56 -27.64
N VAL A 13 10.75 11.26 -27.93
CA VAL A 13 9.60 10.34 -27.81
C VAL A 13 9.62 9.59 -26.48
N ALA A 14 10.79 9.11 -26.06
CA ALA A 14 10.96 8.31 -24.86
C ALA A 14 10.70 9.12 -23.59
N VAL A 15 11.09 10.40 -23.54
CA VAL A 15 10.89 11.24 -22.36
C VAL A 15 9.38 11.51 -22.13
N PRO A 16 8.59 11.98 -23.12
CA PRO A 16 7.15 12.11 -22.94
C PRO A 16 6.45 10.78 -22.66
N ALA A 17 6.86 9.68 -23.29
CA ALA A 17 6.30 8.36 -23.03
C ALA A 17 6.59 7.89 -21.60
N ALA A 18 7.80 8.11 -21.09
CA ALA A 18 8.17 7.80 -19.72
C ALA A 18 7.41 8.68 -18.72
N LEU A 19 7.23 9.97 -19.01
CA LEU A 19 6.42 10.87 -18.18
C LEU A 19 4.96 10.44 -18.14
N LEU A 20 4.38 10.08 -19.29
CA LEU A 20 3.03 9.54 -19.36
C LEU A 20 2.90 8.24 -18.57
N PHE A 21 3.87 7.34 -18.69
CA PHE A 21 3.89 6.10 -17.89
C PHE A 21 3.97 6.41 -16.39
N CYS A 22 4.81 7.35 -15.98
CA CYS A 22 4.90 7.78 -14.58
C CYS A 22 3.57 8.34 -14.07
N VAL A 23 2.88 9.16 -14.86
CA VAL A 23 1.60 9.75 -14.46
C VAL A 23 0.45 8.74 -14.48
N LEU A 24 0.40 7.87 -15.50
CA LEU A 24 -0.71 6.94 -15.70
C LEU A 24 -0.57 5.66 -14.88
N VAL A 25 0.65 5.27 -14.51
CA VAL A 25 0.91 4.00 -13.82
C VAL A 25 1.54 4.25 -12.45
N VAL A 26 2.71 4.89 -12.41
CA VAL A 26 3.48 5.00 -11.16
C VAL A 26 2.72 5.83 -10.12
N PHE A 27 2.15 6.97 -10.53
CA PHE A 27 1.38 7.83 -9.64
C PHE A 27 0.17 7.10 -9.02
N PRO A 28 -0.79 6.55 -9.79
CA PRO A 28 -1.95 5.87 -9.18
C PRO A 28 -1.55 4.63 -8.38
N VAL A 29 -0.54 3.87 -8.82
CA VAL A 29 -0.03 2.72 -8.05
C VAL A 29 0.51 3.18 -6.70
N SER A 30 1.29 4.27 -6.66
CA SER A 30 1.82 4.81 -5.40
C SER A 30 0.72 5.24 -4.43
N VAL A 31 -0.33 5.91 -4.95
CA VAL A 31 -1.50 6.32 -4.17
C VAL A 31 -2.27 5.12 -3.66
N PHE A 32 -2.47 4.11 -4.51
CA PHE A 32 -3.17 2.88 -4.16
C PHE A 32 -2.42 2.09 -3.07
N VAL A 33 -1.10 1.93 -3.21
CA VAL A 33 -0.25 1.29 -2.19
C VAL A 33 -0.33 2.04 -0.87
N ARG A 34 -0.30 3.38 -0.90
CA ARG A 34 -0.44 4.18 0.33
C ARG A 34 -1.79 3.95 0.99
N ARG A 35 -2.87 3.91 0.21
CA ARG A 35 -4.22 3.63 0.72
C ARG A 35 -4.31 2.23 1.35
N ILE A 36 -3.76 1.21 0.69
CA ILE A 36 -3.72 -0.16 1.25
C ILE A 36 -2.95 -0.19 2.56
N ARG A 37 -1.80 0.49 2.67
CA ARG A 37 -1.03 0.54 3.92
C ARG A 37 -1.84 1.16 5.05
N THR A 38 -2.58 2.23 4.79
CA THR A 38 -3.46 2.83 5.79
C THR A 38 -4.55 1.86 6.23
N SER A 39 -5.27 1.25 5.28
CA SER A 39 -6.32 0.28 5.62
C SER A 39 -5.78 -0.96 6.35
N ARG A 40 -4.56 -1.40 6.04
CA ARG A 40 -3.90 -2.50 6.77
C ARG A 40 -3.66 -2.14 8.23
N ARG A 41 -3.15 -0.93 8.51
CA ARG A 41 -2.93 -0.47 9.89
C ARG A 41 -4.23 -0.32 10.67
N GLU A 42 -5.27 0.22 10.03
CA GLU A 42 -6.60 0.31 10.65
C GLU A 42 -7.16 -1.08 10.96
N LEU A 43 -6.92 -2.06 10.08
CA LEU A 43 -7.36 -3.43 10.29
C LEU A 43 -6.55 -4.12 11.40
N GLU A 44 -5.23 -3.97 11.41
CA GLU A 44 -4.35 -4.45 12.48
C GLU A 44 -4.80 -3.91 13.84
N GLN A 45 -5.02 -2.60 13.95
CA GLN A 45 -5.49 -1.98 15.20
C GLN A 45 -6.84 -2.53 15.67
N ARG A 46 -7.77 -2.79 14.73
CA ARG A 46 -9.06 -3.41 15.06
C ARG A 46 -8.93 -4.86 15.50
N VAL A 47 -7.98 -5.60 14.94
CA VAL A 47 -7.71 -6.97 15.35
C VAL A 47 -7.13 -6.98 16.76
N ASP A 48 -6.14 -6.13 17.03
CA ASP A 48 -5.54 -6.01 18.37
C ASP A 48 -6.60 -5.67 19.44
N GLU A 49 -7.49 -4.71 19.15
CA GLU A 49 -8.59 -4.35 20.06
C GLU A 49 -9.56 -5.51 20.30
N LEU A 50 -9.84 -6.31 19.26
CA LEU A 50 -10.71 -7.48 19.38
C LEU A 50 -10.04 -8.61 20.17
N GLU A 51 -8.74 -8.84 19.97
CA GLU A 51 -7.95 -9.82 20.73
C GLU A 51 -7.92 -9.46 22.22
N ASP A 52 -7.71 -8.19 22.55
CA ASP A 52 -7.76 -7.70 23.94
C ASP A 52 -9.15 -7.88 24.56
N GLU A 53 -10.22 -7.59 23.81
CA GLU A 53 -11.59 -7.78 24.29
C GLU A 53 -11.91 -9.27 24.55
N VAL A 54 -11.48 -10.15 23.65
CA VAL A 54 -11.63 -11.60 23.81
C VAL A 54 -10.87 -12.09 25.05
N ALA A 55 -9.61 -11.71 25.24
CA ALA A 55 -8.82 -12.10 26.41
C ALA A 55 -9.48 -11.63 27.72
N ARG A 56 -10.06 -10.42 27.73
CA ARG A 56 -10.80 -9.90 28.88
C ARG A 56 -12.11 -10.65 29.15
N LEU A 57 -12.80 -11.12 28.11
CA LEU A 57 -14.00 -11.94 28.25
C LEU A 57 -13.65 -13.34 28.76
N GLU A 58 -12.58 -13.95 28.25
CA GLU A 58 -12.10 -15.26 28.69
C GLU A 58 -11.76 -15.26 30.18
N THR A 59 -10.98 -14.27 30.63
CA THR A 59 -10.62 -14.12 32.07
C THR A 59 -11.86 -13.98 32.96
N ARG A 60 -12.84 -13.15 32.58
CA ARG A 60 -14.10 -13.05 33.33
C ARG A 60 -14.86 -14.36 33.40
N LEU A 61 -14.86 -15.13 32.31
CA LEU A 61 -15.59 -16.38 32.23
C LEU A 61 -14.92 -17.49 33.05
N GLU A 62 -13.59 -17.42 33.21
CA GLU A 62 -12.81 -18.30 34.07
C GLU A 62 -13.03 -17.99 35.55
N ASP A 63 -13.07 -16.70 35.92
CA ASP A 63 -13.43 -16.25 37.28
C ASP A 63 -14.86 -16.68 37.66
N ASP A 64 -15.85 -16.50 36.78
CA ASP A 64 -17.26 -16.86 37.02
C ASP A 64 -17.51 -18.38 37.06
N ARG A 65 -16.54 -19.19 36.61
CA ARG A 65 -16.59 -20.67 36.59
C ARG A 65 -15.79 -21.30 37.74
N GLY A 66 -14.91 -20.54 38.39
CA GLY A 66 -14.03 -21.00 39.48
C GLY A 66 -14.65 -20.90 40.88
N ASP A 67 -15.71 -20.11 41.05
CA ASP A 67 -16.59 -20.04 42.24
C ASP A 67 -17.81 -21.00 42.09
#